data_AF-A0A2U3JWY4-F1
#
_entry.id   AF-A0A2U3JWY4-F1
#
_cell.length_a   1.000
_cell.length_b   1.000
_cell.length_c   1.000
_cell.angle_alpha   90.00
_cell.angle_beta   90.00
_cell.angle_gamma   90.00
#
_symmetry.space_group_name_H-M   'P 1'
#
loop_
_entity.id
_entity.type
_entity.pdbx_description
1 polymer ?
#
loop_
_entity_poly.entity_id
_entity_poly.type
_entity_poly.pdbx_seq_one_letter_code
_entity_poly.pdbx_strand_id
1 'polypeptide(L)'
;MIISNTDLQRAYAMIREMYRDKGIISGTLRKIGFRNKWNYVLAEQDQSGLAFNFTGDHAVYGEVDDLEQFINLQSYIGRNLFEFVEHLLLKRELQMRSLCVAALNALSNPLTSSSSLKERGIPVSEEESYDFIKSEDIVTVIGYGGIVNQMYGRCKELHVNDMRPKHALLTLSA
;
A
#
# COMPACT_ATOMS: atom_id res chain seq x y z
N MET A 1 -7.89 -13.15 11.89
CA MET A 1 -8.15 -11.93 12.66
C MET A 1 -6.82 -11.21 12.85
N ILE A 2 -6.70 -9.96 12.41
CA ILE A 2 -5.47 -9.18 12.58
C ILE A 2 -5.41 -8.72 14.04
N ILE A 3 -4.33 -9.08 14.74
CA ILE A 3 -4.23 -8.85 16.19
C ILE A 3 -3.24 -7.74 16.58
N SER A 4 -2.45 -7.20 15.63
CA SER A 4 -1.39 -6.24 15.96
C SER A 4 -0.95 -5.38 14.77
N ASN A 5 -0.66 -4.09 15.01
CA ASN A 5 -0.11 -3.13 14.05
C ASN A 5 1.42 -3.08 14.02
N THR A 6 2.11 -4.11 14.51
CA THR A 6 3.59 -4.10 14.64
C THR A 6 4.30 -3.86 13.29
N ASP A 7 3.74 -4.37 12.20
CA ASP A 7 4.20 -4.15 10.84
C ASP A 7 4.14 -2.66 10.44
N LEU A 8 2.98 -2.02 10.64
CA LEU A 8 2.78 -0.60 10.35
C LEU A 8 3.64 0.29 11.25
N GLN A 9 3.81 -0.08 12.53
CA GLN A 9 4.66 0.63 13.48
C GLN A 9 6.13 0.59 13.06
N ARG A 10 6.62 -0.57 12.58
CA ARG A 10 7.99 -0.69 12.05
C ARG A 10 8.18 0.17 10.81
N ALA A 11 7.24 0.14 9.87
CA ALA A 11 7.30 0.99 8.67
C ALA A 11 7.30 2.48 9.04
N TYR A 12 6.42 2.91 9.95
CA TYR A 12 6.39 4.28 10.48
C TYR A 12 7.74 4.68 11.12
N ALA A 13 8.32 3.82 11.95
CA ALA A 13 9.60 4.10 12.60
C ALA A 13 10.73 4.29 11.57
N MET A 14 10.80 3.43 10.55
CA MET A 14 11.78 3.56 9.46
C MET A 14 11.60 4.86 8.67
N ILE A 15 10.34 5.23 8.35
CA ILE A 15 10.03 6.50 7.66
C ILE A 15 10.44 7.70 8.51
N ARG A 16 10.11 7.70 9.81
CA ARG A 16 10.49 8.76 10.76
C ARG A 16 12.00 8.95 10.83
N GLU A 17 12.75 7.86 10.89
CA GLU A 17 14.20 7.89 10.90
C GLU A 17 14.76 8.50 9.62
N MET A 18 14.28 8.06 8.45
CA MET A 18 14.69 8.62 7.16
C MET A 18 14.36 10.11 7.02
N TYR A 19 13.22 10.57 7.55
CA TYR A 19 12.87 11.99 7.57
C TYR A 19 13.84 12.80 8.41
N ARG A 20 14.19 12.30 9.60
CA ARG A 20 15.16 12.94 10.49
C ARG A 20 16.55 13.02 9.85
N ASP A 21 17.01 11.92 9.25
CA ASP A 21 18.34 11.85 8.64
C ASP A 21 18.47 12.76 7.42
N LYS A 22 17.39 12.88 6.63
CA LYS A 22 17.35 13.73 5.42
C LYS A 22 16.86 15.17 5.68
N GLY A 23 16.48 15.50 6.93
CA GLY A 23 15.92 16.81 7.27
C GLY A 23 14.61 17.15 6.55
N ILE A 24 13.80 16.14 6.20
CA ILE A 24 12.54 16.32 5.48
C ILE A 24 11.45 16.74 6.46
N ILE A 25 10.67 17.75 6.07
CA ILE A 25 9.50 18.20 6.83
C ILE A 25 8.26 17.54 6.24
N SER A 26 7.46 16.87 7.07
CA SER A 26 6.19 16.29 6.64
C SER A 26 5.19 17.37 6.22
N GLY A 27 4.47 17.12 5.14
CA GLY A 27 3.37 17.97 4.70
C GLY A 27 2.16 17.91 5.61
N THR A 28 1.28 18.89 5.45
CA THR A 28 -0.03 18.95 6.09
C THR A 28 -1.06 18.14 5.32
N LEU A 29 -1.88 17.35 6.00
CA LEU A 29 -2.94 16.55 5.39
C LEU A 29 -3.99 17.46 4.70
N ARG A 30 -4.27 17.20 3.42
CA ARG A 30 -5.21 17.98 2.60
C ARG A 30 -6.49 17.21 2.29
N LYS A 31 -6.38 15.91 2.02
CA LYS A 31 -7.53 15.10 1.62
C LYS A 31 -7.37 13.66 2.04
N ILE A 32 -8.49 13.08 2.46
CA ILE A 32 -8.65 11.65 2.72
C ILE A 32 -9.69 11.13 1.74
N GLY A 33 -9.39 10.01 1.11
CA GLY A 33 -10.27 9.35 0.18
C GLY A 33 -10.54 7.92 0.59
N PHE A 34 -11.83 7.60 0.74
CA PHE A 34 -12.32 6.24 0.93
C PHE A 34 -13.20 5.85 -0.25
N ARG A 35 -12.82 4.78 -0.96
CA ARG A 35 -13.51 4.23 -2.14
C ARG A 35 -13.46 2.71 -2.11
N ASN A 36 -14.35 2.06 -2.86
CA ASN A 36 -14.53 0.60 -2.82
C ASN A 36 -13.24 -0.23 -3.01
N LYS A 37 -12.30 0.25 -3.84
CA LYS A 37 -11.05 -0.48 -4.13
C LYS A 37 -9.79 0.18 -3.59
N TRP A 38 -9.84 1.48 -3.33
CA TRP A 38 -8.64 2.25 -3.03
C TRP A 38 -8.91 3.30 -1.97
N ASN A 39 -8.02 3.35 -0.99
CA ASN A 39 -7.87 4.46 -0.09
C ASN A 39 -6.77 5.38 -0.61
N TYR A 40 -7.00 6.68 -0.56
CA TYR A 40 -5.97 7.66 -0.92
C TYR A 40 -5.81 8.71 0.17
N VAL A 41 -4.58 9.19 0.32
CA VAL A 41 -4.20 10.27 1.22
C VAL A 41 -3.39 11.28 0.41
N LEU A 42 -3.79 12.55 0.47
CA LEU A 42 -3.09 13.66 -0.16
C LEU A 42 -2.70 14.66 0.92
N ALA A 43 -1.44 15.06 0.92
CA ALA A 43 -0.86 16.09 1.76
C ALA A 43 -0.12 17.13 0.90
N GLU A 44 0.38 18.17 1.53
CA GLU A 44 1.25 19.16 0.89
C GLU A 44 2.56 18.54 0.38
N GLN A 45 3.33 19.32 -0.39
CA GLN A 45 4.64 18.90 -0.93
C GLN A 45 4.54 17.65 -1.81
N ASP A 46 3.43 17.53 -2.55
CA ASP A 46 3.11 16.40 -3.44
C ASP A 46 3.13 15.01 -2.77
N GLN A 47 3.02 14.98 -1.44
CA GLN A 47 2.93 13.76 -0.66
C GLN A 47 1.58 13.09 -0.90
N SER A 48 1.60 12.02 -1.69
CA SER A 48 0.41 11.27 -2.06
C SER A 48 0.62 9.78 -1.87
N GLY A 49 -0.41 9.09 -1.41
CA GLY A 49 -0.35 7.67 -1.13
C GLY A 49 -1.66 6.98 -1.42
N LEU A 50 -1.54 5.76 -1.92
CA LEU A 50 -2.64 4.89 -2.31
C LEU A 50 -2.47 3.53 -1.62
N ALA A 51 -3.57 2.93 -1.17
CA ALA A 51 -3.57 1.56 -0.68
C ALA A 51 -4.86 0.85 -1.07
N PHE A 52 -4.77 -0.46 -1.32
CA PHE A 52 -5.94 -1.27 -1.63
C PHE A 52 -6.91 -1.25 -0.44
N ASN A 53 -8.19 -0.98 -0.71
CA ASN A 53 -9.23 -0.97 0.30
C ASN A 53 -9.94 -2.33 0.37
N PHE A 54 -10.29 -2.73 1.58
CA PHE A 54 -10.90 -4.03 1.86
C PHE A 54 -12.39 -3.84 2.18
N THR A 55 -13.14 -3.33 1.21
CA THR A 55 -14.59 -3.11 1.36
C THR A 55 -15.35 -3.95 0.35
N GLY A 56 -16.29 -4.78 0.82
CA GLY A 56 -17.49 -5.26 0.12
C GLY A 56 -17.33 -6.11 -1.15
N ASP A 57 -16.27 -5.93 -1.94
CA ASP A 57 -16.07 -6.63 -3.23
C ASP A 57 -15.71 -8.11 -3.02
N HIS A 58 -15.32 -8.51 -1.81
CA HIS A 58 -14.93 -9.88 -1.48
C HIS A 58 -15.44 -10.33 -0.12
N ALA A 59 -16.09 -11.51 -0.08
CA ALA A 59 -16.70 -12.12 1.11
C ALA A 59 -15.72 -12.34 2.28
N VAL A 60 -14.41 -12.23 2.05
CA VAL A 60 -13.37 -12.40 3.07
C VAL A 60 -13.11 -11.12 3.88
N TYR A 61 -13.55 -9.95 3.41
CA TYR A 61 -13.15 -8.65 3.98
C TYR A 61 -14.18 -8.01 4.91
N GLY A 62 -15.37 -8.61 5.04
CA GLY A 62 -16.46 -8.07 5.87
C GLY A 62 -17.10 -6.83 5.27
N GLU A 63 -18.17 -6.36 5.91
CA GLU A 63 -18.84 -5.12 5.54
C GLU A 63 -18.08 -3.90 6.08
N VAL A 64 -18.48 -2.70 5.64
CA VAL A 64 -18.05 -1.47 6.30
C VAL A 64 -18.85 -1.32 7.57
N ASP A 65 -18.26 -1.75 8.68
CA ASP A 65 -18.97 -1.89 9.95
C ASP A 65 -19.34 -0.54 10.60
N ASP A 66 -18.63 0.55 10.25
CA ASP A 66 -18.87 1.87 10.82
C ASP A 66 -18.42 2.98 9.85
N LEU A 67 -19.35 3.86 9.45
CA LEU A 67 -19.06 5.03 8.62
C LEU A 67 -18.64 6.25 9.44
N GLU A 68 -19.05 6.34 10.70
CA GLU A 68 -18.74 7.47 11.58
C GLU A 68 -17.25 7.58 11.85
N GLN A 69 -16.57 6.45 12.03
CA GLN A 69 -15.11 6.42 12.19
C GLN A 69 -14.36 7.13 11.04
N PHE A 70 -14.90 7.13 9.80
CA PHE A 70 -14.30 7.85 8.68
C PHE A 70 -14.63 9.35 8.68
N ILE A 71 -15.85 9.71 9.12
CA ILE A 71 -16.25 11.11 9.28
C ILE A 71 -15.34 11.80 10.31
N ASN A 72 -15.04 11.12 11.41
CA ASN A 72 -14.18 11.63 12.48
C ASN A 72 -12.75 11.96 12.00
N LEU A 73 -12.27 11.32 10.93
CA LEU A 73 -10.96 11.60 10.35
C LEU A 73 -10.87 12.98 9.69
N GLN A 74 -12.01 13.62 9.35
CA GLN A 74 -12.01 14.98 8.80
C GLN A 74 -11.35 15.99 9.75
N SER A 75 -11.37 15.72 11.06
CA SER A 75 -10.71 16.56 12.07
C SER A 75 -9.17 16.62 11.95
N TYR A 76 -8.57 15.74 11.15
CA TYR A 76 -7.14 15.71 10.85
C TYR A 76 -6.77 16.48 9.58
N ILE A 77 -7.75 16.91 8.77
CA ILE A 77 -7.46 17.79 7.64
C ILE A 77 -6.87 19.10 8.18
N GLY A 78 -5.75 19.54 7.60
CA GLY A 78 -5.00 20.70 8.08
C GLY A 78 -4.00 20.39 9.20
N ARG A 79 -3.87 19.13 9.64
CA ARG A 79 -2.84 18.71 10.61
C ARG A 79 -1.63 18.07 9.94
N ASN A 80 -0.55 17.92 10.69
CA ASN A 80 0.64 17.23 10.22
C ASN A 80 0.34 15.77 9.83
N LEU A 81 0.88 15.29 8.72
CA LEU A 81 0.62 13.92 8.25
C LEU A 81 1.15 12.85 9.21
N PHE A 82 2.22 13.11 9.98
CA PHE A 82 2.65 12.18 11.04
C PHE A 82 1.62 12.05 12.16
N GLU A 83 0.97 13.13 12.59
CA GLU A 83 -0.08 13.06 13.62
C GLU A 83 -1.26 12.20 13.14
N PHE A 84 -1.62 12.31 11.86
CA PHE A 84 -2.66 11.48 11.26
C PHE A 84 -2.27 10.00 11.26
N VAL A 85 -1.03 9.67 10.89
CA VAL A 85 -0.53 8.28 10.93
C VAL A 85 -0.48 7.74 12.35
N GLU A 86 0.00 8.53 13.32
CA GLU A 86 0.03 8.15 14.75
C GLU A 86 -1.36 7.82 15.27
N HIS A 87 -2.38 8.58 14.88
CA HIS A 87 -3.77 8.25 15.20
C HIS A 87 -4.20 6.91 14.59
N LEU A 88 -3.93 6.70 13.29
CA LEU A 88 -4.31 5.48 12.58
C LEU A 88 -3.58 4.24 13.12
N LEU A 89 -2.36 4.38 13.64
CA LEU A 89 -1.60 3.29 14.26
C LEU A 89 -2.27 2.73 15.52
N LEU A 90 -3.22 3.45 16.12
CA LEU A 90 -4.04 2.98 17.25
C LEU A 90 -5.24 2.14 16.82
N LYS A 91 -5.61 2.19 15.54
CA LYS A 91 -6.79 1.52 14.96
C LYS A 91 -6.41 0.14 14.43
N ARG A 92 -7.17 -0.89 14.78
CA ARG A 92 -6.85 -2.30 14.42
C ARG A 92 -7.75 -2.85 13.31
N GLU A 93 -8.82 -2.12 13.01
CA GLU A 93 -9.79 -2.43 11.98
C GLU A 93 -9.09 -2.46 10.62
N LEU A 94 -9.42 -3.47 9.79
CA LEU A 94 -8.74 -3.72 8.51
C LEU A 94 -8.77 -2.50 7.58
N GLN A 95 -9.90 -1.79 7.54
CA GLN A 95 -10.08 -0.59 6.71
C GLN A 95 -9.21 0.57 7.21
N MET A 96 -9.11 0.76 8.53
CA MET A 96 -8.24 1.79 9.12
C MET A 96 -6.76 1.47 8.92
N ARG A 97 -6.38 0.19 9.00
CA ARG A 97 -5.04 -0.26 8.65
C ARG A 97 -4.72 0.00 7.18
N SER A 98 -5.64 -0.29 6.26
CA SER A 98 -5.47 0.04 4.83
C SER A 98 -5.27 1.55 4.64
N LEU A 99 -6.08 2.39 5.29
CA LEU A 99 -5.90 3.83 5.24
C LEU A 99 -4.57 4.28 5.85
N CYS A 100 -4.10 3.61 6.92
CA CYS A 100 -2.78 3.82 7.50
C CYS A 100 -1.67 3.52 6.47
N VAL A 101 -1.79 2.44 5.71
CA VAL A 101 -0.87 2.14 4.60
C VAL A 101 -0.90 3.25 3.55
N ALA A 102 -2.07 3.78 3.17
CA ALA A 102 -2.14 4.90 2.24
C ALA A 102 -1.41 6.15 2.79
N ALA A 103 -1.57 6.44 4.08
CA ALA A 103 -0.88 7.56 4.73
C ALA A 103 0.65 7.34 4.84
N LEU A 104 1.09 6.11 5.15
CA LEU A 104 2.51 5.73 5.15
C LEU A 104 3.12 5.80 3.74
N ASN A 105 2.36 5.45 2.70
CA ASN A 105 2.77 5.61 1.31
C ASN A 105 2.93 7.09 0.94
N ALA A 106 2.04 7.96 1.44
CA ALA A 106 2.18 9.41 1.26
C ALA A 106 3.45 9.97 1.92
N LEU A 107 3.76 9.51 3.14
CA LEU A 107 5.04 9.86 3.79
C LEU A 107 6.26 9.26 3.07
N SER A 108 6.12 8.06 2.49
CA SER A 108 7.23 7.41 1.80
C SER A 108 7.53 8.05 0.44
N ASN A 109 6.56 8.71 -0.17
CA ASN A 109 6.67 9.31 -1.51
C ASN A 109 7.95 10.15 -1.73
N PRO A 110 8.30 11.15 -0.89
CA PRO A 110 9.53 11.92 -1.05
C PRO A 110 10.81 11.08 -0.82
N LEU A 111 10.70 9.94 -0.13
CA LEU A 111 11.81 9.03 0.10
C LEU A 111 12.05 8.09 -1.08
N THR A 112 11.07 7.92 -1.97
CA THR A 112 11.10 6.95 -3.08
C THR A 112 11.39 7.56 -4.44
N SER A 113 11.90 8.79 -4.50
CA SER A 113 12.42 9.35 -5.74
C SER A 113 13.57 8.48 -6.29
N SER A 114 13.72 8.43 -7.61
CA SER A 114 14.78 7.63 -8.24
C SER A 114 16.18 8.01 -7.72
N SER A 115 16.42 9.29 -7.41
CA SER A 115 17.66 9.74 -6.77
C SER A 115 17.81 9.19 -5.36
N SER A 116 16.78 9.30 -4.51
CA SER A 116 16.80 8.80 -3.14
C SER A 116 16.91 7.26 -3.06
N LEU A 117 16.38 6.53 -4.05
CA LEU A 117 16.57 5.10 -4.17
C LEU A 117 18.02 4.75 -4.56
N LYS A 118 18.58 5.43 -5.56
CA LYS A 118 19.97 5.24 -6.00
C LYS A 118 20.99 5.55 -4.90
N GLU A 119 20.79 6.63 -4.13
CA GLU A 119 21.61 6.97 -2.95
C GLU A 119 21.66 5.83 -1.91
N ARG A 120 20.58 5.05 -1.80
CA ARG A 120 20.48 3.90 -0.89
C ARG A 120 20.91 2.57 -1.53
N GLY A 121 21.47 2.61 -2.75
CA GLY A 121 21.88 1.43 -3.49
C GLY A 121 20.71 0.56 -3.98
N ILE A 122 19.50 1.10 -4.04
CA ILE A 122 18.31 0.38 -4.51
C ILE A 122 18.25 0.53 -6.04
N PRO A 123 18.29 -0.57 -6.81
CA PRO A 123 18.14 -0.52 -8.26
C PRO A 123 16.78 0.07 -8.64
N VAL A 124 16.78 0.95 -9.64
CA VAL A 124 15.56 1.52 -10.22
C VAL A 124 15.45 0.98 -11.64
N SER A 125 14.38 0.25 -11.92
CA SER A 125 14.05 -0.18 -13.28
C SER A 125 13.11 0.86 -13.91
N GLU A 126 13.41 1.28 -15.13
CA GLU A 126 12.53 2.20 -15.89
C GLU A 126 11.41 1.46 -16.62
N GLU A 127 11.56 0.15 -16.81
CA GLU A 127 10.58 -0.73 -17.43
C GLU A 127 10.15 -1.84 -16.48
N GLU A 128 8.90 -2.29 -16.61
CA GLU A 128 8.45 -3.54 -15.97
C GLU A 128 9.16 -4.72 -16.64
N SER A 129 10.33 -5.07 -16.10
CA SER A 129 11.11 -6.25 -16.50
C SER A 129 11.02 -7.35 -15.44
N TYR A 130 10.88 -8.58 -15.93
CA TYR A 130 10.88 -9.80 -15.13
C TYR A 130 12.10 -10.66 -15.41
N ASP A 131 13.19 -10.06 -15.89
CA ASP A 131 14.41 -10.78 -16.30
C ASP A 131 15.16 -11.39 -15.11
N PHE A 132 14.77 -11.04 -13.87
CA PHE A 132 15.25 -11.70 -12.67
C PHE A 132 14.68 -13.12 -12.50
N ILE A 133 13.62 -13.48 -13.24
CA ILE A 133 13.02 -14.82 -13.26
C ILE A 133 13.70 -15.63 -14.35
N LYS A 134 14.26 -16.76 -13.96
CA LYS A 134 14.97 -17.67 -14.84
C LYS A 134 14.11 -18.88 -15.21
N SER A 135 14.47 -19.51 -16.32
CA SER A 135 13.76 -20.67 -16.88
C SER A 135 13.67 -21.87 -15.93
N GLU A 136 14.61 -21.97 -14.99
CA GLU A 136 14.71 -23.02 -14.00
C GLU A 136 13.97 -22.73 -12.70
N ASP A 137 13.51 -21.49 -12.50
CA ASP A 137 12.89 -21.05 -11.25
C ASP A 137 11.50 -21.66 -11.05
N ILE A 138 11.13 -21.89 -9.80
CA ILE A 138 9.77 -22.18 -9.37
C ILE A 138 9.22 -20.90 -8.76
N VAL A 139 8.21 -20.31 -9.41
CA VAL A 139 7.68 -19.01 -9.05
C VAL A 139 6.33 -19.17 -8.36
N THR A 140 6.17 -18.53 -7.20
CA THR A 140 4.87 -18.40 -6.53
C THR A 140 4.41 -16.95 -6.55
N VAL A 141 3.23 -16.70 -7.12
CA VAL A 141 2.58 -15.38 -7.11
C VAL A 141 1.41 -15.41 -6.11
N ILE A 142 1.38 -14.44 -5.20
CA ILE A 142 0.27 -14.22 -4.27
C ILE A 142 -0.55 -13.03 -4.78
N GLY A 143 -1.79 -13.31 -5.18
CA GLY A 143 -2.67 -12.36 -5.86
C GLY A 143 -2.62 -12.49 -7.38
N TYR A 144 -3.79 -12.48 -8.01
CA TYR A 144 -3.97 -12.63 -9.46
C TYR A 144 -4.22 -11.26 -10.09
N GLY A 145 -3.16 -10.68 -10.65
CA GLY A 145 -3.18 -9.42 -11.40
C GLY A 145 -2.66 -9.58 -12.83
N GLY A 146 -2.59 -8.48 -13.59
CA GLY A 146 -2.13 -8.49 -14.99
C GLY A 146 -0.73 -9.06 -15.19
N ILE A 147 0.11 -9.01 -14.16
CA ILE A 147 1.46 -9.58 -14.13
C ILE A 147 1.52 -11.10 -14.36
N VAL A 148 0.49 -11.85 -13.94
CA VAL A 148 0.50 -13.32 -14.03
C VAL A 148 0.65 -13.77 -15.48
N ASN A 149 0.02 -13.05 -16.42
CA ASN A 149 0.11 -13.35 -17.85
C ASN A 149 1.53 -13.22 -18.40
N GLN A 150 2.34 -12.31 -17.83
CA GLN A 150 3.72 -12.09 -18.26
C GLN A 150 4.66 -13.19 -17.76
N MET A 151 4.25 -13.99 -16.77
CA MET A 151 5.07 -15.05 -16.16
C MET A 151 4.90 -16.41 -16.84
N TYR A 152 3.81 -16.63 -17.58
CA TYR A 152 3.58 -17.89 -18.28
C TYR A 152 4.71 -18.16 -19.30
N GLY A 153 5.30 -19.36 -19.20
CA GLY A 153 6.38 -19.80 -20.09
C GLY A 153 7.76 -19.20 -19.78
N ARG A 154 7.89 -18.33 -18.76
CA ARG A 154 9.19 -17.77 -18.34
C ARG A 154 9.94 -18.61 -17.31
N CYS A 155 9.22 -19.39 -16.53
CA CYS A 155 9.75 -20.18 -15.41
C CYS A 155 9.40 -21.66 -15.58
N LYS A 156 10.07 -22.53 -14.81
CA LYS A 156 9.88 -23.98 -14.86
C LYS A 156 8.48 -24.36 -14.37
N GLU A 157 8.03 -23.70 -13.31
CA GLU A 157 6.74 -23.95 -12.66
C GLU A 157 6.19 -22.66 -12.07
N LEU A 158 4.89 -22.42 -12.24
CA LEU A 158 4.18 -21.23 -11.75
C LEU A 158 3.01 -21.65 -10.85
N HIS A 159 3.08 -21.26 -9.58
CA HIS A 159 1.98 -21.37 -8.64
C HIS A 159 1.33 -20.00 -8.44
N VAL A 160 0.02 -19.92 -8.62
CA VAL A 160 -0.74 -18.69 -8.35
C VAL A 160 -1.75 -18.96 -7.27
N ASN A 161 -1.66 -18.23 -6.17
CA ASN A 161 -2.57 -18.32 -5.05
C ASN A 161 -3.32 -16.99 -4.90
N ASP A 162 -4.65 -17.05 -4.94
CA ASP A 162 -5.51 -15.89 -4.73
C ASP A 162 -6.63 -16.26 -3.75
N MET A 163 -7.06 -15.29 -2.95
CA MET A 163 -8.15 -15.47 -2.00
C MET A 163 -9.53 -15.45 -2.67
N ARG A 164 -9.61 -14.98 -3.92
CA ARG A 164 -10.82 -14.98 -4.74
C ARG A 164 -11.00 -16.34 -5.41
N PRO A 165 -12.26 -16.77 -5.62
CA PRO A 165 -12.53 -17.99 -6.36
C PRO A 165 -12.12 -17.84 -7.83
N LYS A 166 -11.70 -18.95 -8.46
CA LYS A 166 -11.18 -18.99 -9.85
C LYS A 166 -12.07 -18.27 -10.87
N HIS A 167 -13.39 -18.37 -10.75
CA HIS A 167 -14.33 -17.73 -11.69
C HIS A 167 -14.26 -16.19 -11.64
N ALA A 168 -13.89 -15.60 -10.50
CA ALA A 168 -13.73 -14.16 -10.34
C ALA A 168 -12.38 -13.64 -10.88
N LEU A 169 -11.47 -14.54 -11.30
CA LEU A 169 -10.16 -14.20 -11.86
C LEU A 169 -10.19 -14.04 -13.39
N LEU A 170 -11.15 -14.68 -14.06
CA LEU A 170 -11.25 -14.75 -15.53
C LEU A 170 -11.64 -13.41 -16.18
N THR A 171 -12.22 -12.47 -15.42
CA THR A 171 -12.66 -11.15 -15.92
C THR A 171 -11.54 -10.11 -15.96
N LEU A 172 -10.31 -10.47 -15.55
CA LEU A 172 -9.14 -9.57 -15.53
C LEU A 172 -8.13 -9.85 -16.66
N SER A 173 -8.43 -10.81 -17.52
CA SER A 173 -7.58 -11.29 -18.61
C SER A 173 -8.20 -11.10 -20.01
N ALA A 174 -9.21 -10.23 -20.12
CA ALA A 174 -9.82 -9.83 -21.40
C ALA A 174 -9.24 -8.49 -21.88
#